data_AF-A0A8T3NPE5-F1
#
_entry.id   AF-A0A8T3NPE5-F1
#
_cell.length_a   1.000
_cell.length_b   1.000
_cell.length_c   1.000
_cell.angle_alpha   90.00
_cell.angle_beta   90.00
_cell.angle_gamma   90.00
#
_symmetry.space_group_name_H-M   'P 1'
#
loop_
_entity.id
_entity.type
_entity.pdbx_description
1 polymer ?
#
loop_
_entity_poly.entity_id
_entity_poly.type
_entity_poly.pdbx_seq_one_letter_code
_entity_poly.pdbx_strand_id
1 'polypeptide(L)' 'MSGASGRGRLAFLREFLRNPHELGSITPSSQHLAGALLDQIDFRTARRIVELGPGTGVFTH' A
#
# COMPACT_ATOMS: atom_id res chain seq x y z
N MET A 1 -19.23 -3.03 0.62
CA MET A 1 -19.28 -1.77 1.39
C MET A 1 -18.07 -0.95 0.98
N SER A 2 -18.26 0.13 0.21
CA SER A 2 -17.20 0.88 -0.47
C SER A 2 -17.24 2.34 -0.01
N GLY A 3 -16.15 2.88 0.54
CA GLY A 3 -16.18 4.22 1.14
C GLY A 3 -14.85 4.92 1.45
N ALA A 4 -13.68 4.44 0.99
CA ALA A 4 -12.36 5.02 1.36
C ALA A 4 -11.51 5.55 0.19
N SER A 5 -12.08 5.72 -1.00
CA SER A 5 -11.29 5.79 -2.25
C SER A 5 -10.61 7.14 -2.58
N GLY A 6 -11.06 8.26 -1.98
CA GLY A 6 -10.63 9.62 -2.38
C GLY A 6 -9.56 10.30 -1.50
N ARG A 7 -9.58 10.08 -0.18
CA ARG A 7 -8.69 10.82 0.76
C ARG A 7 -7.26 10.30 0.78
N GLY A 8 -7.07 8.98 0.69
CA GLY A 8 -5.73 8.34 0.72
C GLY A 8 -4.87 8.67 -0.51
N ARG A 9 -5.48 8.70 -1.70
CA ARG A 9 -4.78 9.08 -2.95
C ARG A 9 -4.32 10.53 -2.95
N LEU A 10 -5.15 11.45 -2.43
CA LEU A 10 -4.80 12.87 -2.36
C LEU A 10 -3.67 13.12 -1.35
N ALA A 11 -3.64 12.39 -0.24
CA ALA A 11 -2.55 12.42 0.73
C ALA A 11 -1.23 11.91 0.11
N PHE A 12 -1.28 10.79 -0.62
CA PHE A 12 -0.11 10.23 -1.29
C PHE A 12 0.45 11.17 -2.37
N LEU A 13 -0.43 11.78 -3.17
CA LEU A 13 -0.04 12.78 -4.16
C LEU A 13 0.58 14.01 -3.49
N ARG A 14 0.04 14.46 -2.35
CA ARG A 14 0.60 15.58 -1.58
C ARG A 14 1.98 15.26 -1.01
N GLU A 15 2.20 14.04 -0.52
CA GLU A 15 3.52 13.58 -0.07
C GLU A 15 4.50 13.45 -1.23
N PHE A 16 4.06 12.89 -2.37
CA PHE A 16 4.86 12.83 -3.60
C PHE A 16 5.31 14.22 -4.05
N LEU A 17 4.40 15.20 -4.05
CA LEU A 17 4.73 16.57 -4.41
C LEU A 17 5.68 17.25 -3.41
N ARG A 18 5.70 16.84 -2.14
CA ARG A 18 6.67 17.35 -1.14
C ARG A 18 8.06 16.75 -1.31
N ASN A 19 8.16 15.45 -1.57
CA ASN A 19 9.43 14.73 -1.65
C ASN A 19 9.49 13.80 -2.89
N PRO A 20 9.45 14.35 -4.11
CA PRO A 20 9.36 13.53 -5.34
C PRO A 20 10.61 12.68 -5.57
N HIS A 21 11.77 13.14 -5.10
CA HIS A 21 13.04 12.40 -5.19
C HIS A 21 13.13 11.21 -4.22
N GLU A 22 12.38 11.22 -3.10
CA GLU A 22 12.36 10.11 -2.14
C GLU A 22 11.28 9.08 -2.47
N LEU A 23 10.13 9.51 -3.00
CA LEU A 23 8.97 8.63 -3.20
C LEU A 23 9.03 7.80 -4.48
N GLY A 24 9.79 8.21 -5.50
CA GLY A 24 10.10 7.42 -6.70
C GLY A 24 8.92 7.06 -7.62
N SER A 25 7.66 7.21 -7.16
CA SER A 25 6.43 6.92 -7.90
C SER A 25 5.31 7.85 -7.50
N ILE A 26 4.65 8.46 -8.49
CA ILE A 26 3.44 9.29 -8.35
C ILE A 26 2.20 8.48 -7.96
N THR A 27 2.21 7.18 -8.25
CA THR A 27 1.07 6.28 -8.06
C THR A 27 1.41 5.17 -7.07
N PRO A 28 0.46 4.76 -6.22
CA PRO A 28 0.65 3.57 -5.39
C PRO A 28 0.78 2.32 -6.25
N SER A 29 1.36 1.27 -5.67
CA SER A 29 1.42 -0.06 -6.28
C SER A 29 0.02 -0.58 -6.62
N SER A 30 -0.08 -1.36 -7.70
CA SER A 30 -1.35 -1.99 -8.06
C SER A 30 -1.70 -3.11 -7.08
N GLN A 31 -3.01 -3.36 -6.90
CA GLN A 31 -3.47 -4.51 -6.10
C GLN A 31 -2.98 -5.85 -6.69
N HIS A 32 -2.77 -5.91 -8.00
CA HIS A 32 -2.26 -7.11 -8.67
C HIS A 32 -0.81 -7.42 -8.25
N LEU A 33 0.05 -6.40 -8.20
CA LEU A 33 1.42 -6.55 -7.73
C LEU A 33 1.44 -6.88 -6.23
N ALA A 34 0.62 -6.21 -5.43
CA ALA A 34 0.50 -6.51 -4.00
C ALA A 34 0.10 -7.98 -3.78
N GLY A 35 -0.90 -8.48 -4.50
CA GLY A 35 -1.31 -9.88 -4.46
C GLY A 35 -0.17 -10.84 -4.80
N ALA A 36 0.56 -10.59 -5.89
CA ALA A 36 1.69 -11.45 -6.28
C ALA A 36 2.84 -11.50 -5.25
N LEU A 37 3.02 -10.42 -4.47
CA LEU A 37 3.97 -10.42 -3.35
C LEU A 37 3.44 -11.23 -2.16
N LEU A 38 2.14 -11.10 -1.85
CA LEU A 38 1.50 -11.82 -0.75
C LEU A 38 1.35 -13.32 -1.03
N ASP A 39 1.25 -13.75 -2.28
CA ASP A 39 1.16 -15.17 -2.68
C ASP A 39 2.36 -16.00 -2.23
N GLN A 40 3.49 -15.36 -1.92
CA GLN A 40 4.69 -16.03 -1.40
C GLN A 40 4.60 -16.33 0.11
N ILE A 41 3.59 -15.82 0.80
CA ILE A 41 3.40 -15.96 2.25
C ILE A 41 2.37 -17.07 2.51
N ASP A 42 2.76 -18.09 3.27
CA ASP A 42 1.79 -19.05 3.82
C ASP A 42 1.09 -18.47 5.05
N PHE A 43 -0.05 -17.84 4.81
CA PHE A 43 -0.89 -17.27 5.86
C PHE A 43 -1.46 -18.31 6.84
N ARG A 44 -1.48 -19.60 6.48
CA ARG A 44 -2.00 -20.66 7.37
C ARG A 44 -1.03 -20.98 8.50
N THR A 45 0.27 -20.77 8.28
CA THR A 45 1.33 -21.06 9.24
C THR A 45 1.91 -19.80 9.89
N ALA A 46 1.72 -18.64 9.27
CA ALA A 46 2.13 -17.35 9.83
C ALA A 46 1.35 -17.02 11.12
N ARG A 47 2.06 -17.00 12.27
CA ARG A 47 1.45 -16.70 13.58
C ARG A 47 1.23 -15.20 13.84
N ARG A 48 2.04 -14.34 13.23
CA ARG A 48 1.89 -12.88 13.25
C ARG A 48 2.45 -12.29 11.96
N ILE A 49 1.75 -11.31 11.42
CA ILE A 49 2.17 -10.51 10.27
C ILE A 49 2.05 -9.05 10.69
N VAL A 50 3.07 -8.25 10.35
CA VAL A 50 3.10 -6.82 10.65
C VAL A 50 3.43 -6.08 9.37
N GLU A 51 2.61 -5.09 9.03
CA GLU A 51 2.92 -4.12 7.99
C GLU A 51 3.60 -2.91 8.63
N LEU A 52 4.89 -2.74 8.35
CA LEU A 52 5.68 -1.64 8.89
C LEU A 52 5.47 -0.40 8.01
N GLY A 53 4.83 0.63 8.57
CA GLY A 53 4.56 1.87 7.84
C GLY A 53 3.59 1.66 6.66
N PRO A 54 2.32 1.32 6.93
CA PRO A 54 1.37 0.84 5.91
C PRO A 54 1.06 1.86 4.80
N GLY A 55 1.34 3.14 5.01
CA GLY A 55 1.16 4.19 3.99
C GLY A 55 -0.26 4.18 3.42
N THR A 56 -0.40 3.65 2.20
CA THR A 56 -1.69 3.54 1.48
C THR A 56 -2.54 2.33 1.89
N GLY A 57 -1.99 1.40 2.67
CA GLY A 57 -2.68 0.19 3.12
C GLY A 57 -2.90 -0.82 2.00
N VAL A 58 -2.08 -0.81 0.95
CA VAL A 58 -2.25 -1.64 -0.25
C VAL A 58 -2.22 -3.15 0.03
N PHE A 59 -1.62 -3.55 1.16
CA PHE A 59 -1.52 -4.94 1.59
C PHE A 59 -2.59 -5.38 2.59
N THR A 60 -3.25 -4.45 3.29
CA THR A 60 -4.16 -4.77 4.41
C THR A 60 -5.61 -4.32 4.25
N HIS A 61 -5.95 -3.44 3.29
CA HIS A 61 -7.30 -2.86 3.14
C HIS A 61 -8.04 -3.24 1.86
#